data_AF-A0AAW9KLM3-F1
#
_entry.id   AF-A0AAW9KLM3-F1
#
_cell.length_a   1.000
_cell.length_b   1.000
_cell.length_c   1.000
_cell.angle_alpha   90.00
_cell.angle_beta   90.00
_cell.angle_gamma   90.00
#
_symmetry.space_group_name_H-M   'P 1'
#
loop_
_entity.id
_entity.type
_entity.pdbx_description
1 polymer ?
#
loop_
_entity_poly.entity_id
_entity_poly.type
_entity_poly.pdbx_seq_one_letter_code
_entity_poly.pdbx_strand_id
1 'polypeptide(L)'
;MAVVKRWSKPKVKYENMREEYENKETIEETVEEIEEVTQEQQYNLENFKASKSKQKSVIKINQGVATIINTEKSGKRIVFSNNVMEELGNPPKILISCSDNAIAVGERLPDNQNFLSIKYSKTKGTIYSAGIVNELTEMYQLDFSNRTSITFSEVNYTTYENYKVAIITID
;
A
#
# COMPACT_ATOMS: atom_id res chain seq x y z
N MET A 1 -32.79 12.81 -10.74
CA MET A 1 -32.63 13.05 -9.29
C MET A 1 -31.78 11.91 -8.74
N ALA A 2 -30.52 12.19 -8.35
CA ALA A 2 -29.68 11.27 -7.59
C ALA A 2 -28.62 12.11 -6.87
N VAL A 3 -28.81 12.28 -5.56
CA VAL A 3 -27.93 13.06 -4.68
C VAL A 3 -26.85 12.13 -4.14
N VAL A 4 -25.59 12.39 -4.47
CA VAL A 4 -24.46 11.59 -3.98
C VAL A 4 -24.11 12.07 -2.56
N LYS A 5 -24.33 11.22 -1.55
CA LYS A 5 -23.95 11.48 -0.15
C LYS A 5 -22.43 11.52 -0.02
N ARG A 6 -21.91 12.64 0.47
CA ARG A 6 -20.49 12.87 0.79
C ARG A 6 -20.17 12.17 2.12
N TRP A 7 -19.17 11.28 2.14
CA TRP A 7 -18.75 10.59 3.37
C TRP A 7 -17.89 11.52 4.23
N SER A 8 -18.30 11.77 5.48
CA SER A 8 -17.55 12.54 6.48
C SER A 8 -16.81 11.59 7.44
N LYS A 9 -15.51 11.82 7.67
CA LYS A 9 -14.72 11.07 8.67
C LYS A 9 -15.16 11.46 10.09
N PRO A 10 -15.25 10.52 11.05
CA PRO A 10 -15.60 10.84 12.43
C PRO A 10 -14.48 11.63 13.11
N LYS A 11 -14.83 12.74 13.75
CA LYS A 11 -13.93 13.52 14.61
C LYS A 11 -13.91 12.87 16.00
N VAL A 12 -12.78 12.32 16.41
CA VAL A 12 -12.52 12.01 17.82
C VAL A 12 -11.84 13.23 18.44
N LYS A 13 -12.48 13.85 19.43
CA LYS A 13 -11.90 14.92 20.25
C LYS A 13 -11.52 14.31 21.59
N TYR A 14 -10.26 14.42 21.97
CA TYR A 14 -9.81 14.20 23.33
C TYR A 14 -9.51 15.58 23.91
N GLU A 15 -10.25 16.01 24.93
CA GLU A 15 -9.85 17.15 25.73
C GLU A 15 -10.14 16.88 27.21
N ASN A 16 -9.10 17.07 28.01
CA ASN A 16 -9.01 16.91 29.45
C ASN A 16 -10.03 17.78 30.20
N MET A 17 -10.61 17.28 31.29
CA MET A 17 -11.17 18.13 32.33
C MET A 17 -10.93 17.48 33.70
N ARG A 18 -9.93 18.01 34.42
CA ARG A 18 -9.72 17.84 35.85
C ARG A 18 -10.59 18.85 36.60
N GLU A 19 -11.08 18.42 37.77
CA GLU A 19 -11.46 19.21 38.97
C GLU A 19 -12.67 20.17 38.81
N GLU A 20 -13.64 20.35 39.72
CA GLU A 20 -13.93 19.92 41.10
C GLU A 20 -15.26 20.62 41.54
N TYR A 21 -16.05 19.99 42.45
CA TYR A 21 -17.07 20.52 43.42
C TYR A 21 -18.29 21.36 42.90
N GLU A 22 -19.50 21.40 43.49
CA GLU A 22 -20.21 20.79 44.62
C GLU A 22 -21.72 21.15 44.49
N ASN A 23 -22.61 20.25 44.95
CA ASN A 23 -23.88 20.52 45.66
C ASN A 23 -25.09 21.23 44.96
N LYS A 24 -26.19 20.50 44.68
CA LYS A 24 -27.38 20.37 45.57
C LYS A 24 -28.60 19.67 44.94
N GLU A 25 -29.15 18.74 45.73
CA GLU A 25 -30.56 18.41 45.97
C GLU A 25 -31.41 17.66 44.91
N THR A 26 -31.52 16.35 45.15
CA THR A 26 -32.75 15.54 45.37
C THR A 26 -33.86 15.55 44.31
N ILE A 27 -33.95 14.47 43.53
CA ILE A 27 -35.22 13.82 43.17
C ILE A 27 -34.98 12.30 43.15
N GLU A 28 -35.57 11.60 44.12
CA GLU A 28 -35.71 10.15 44.20
C GLU A 28 -36.75 9.71 43.16
N GLU A 29 -36.41 8.79 42.25
CA GLU A 29 -37.39 7.84 41.67
C GLU A 29 -36.64 6.76 40.85
N THR A 30 -36.47 5.61 41.51
CA THR A 30 -36.44 4.24 40.95
C THR A 30 -35.97 4.08 39.50
N VAL A 31 -34.69 3.76 39.33
CA VAL A 31 -34.16 3.11 38.13
C VAL A 31 -33.54 1.80 38.59
N GLU A 32 -34.17 0.68 38.21
CA GLU A 32 -33.60 -0.65 38.34
C GLU A 32 -32.29 -0.69 37.53
N GLU A 33 -31.17 -0.66 38.25
CA GLU A 33 -29.83 -0.69 37.69
C GLU A 33 -29.52 -2.13 37.25
N ILE A 34 -29.66 -2.39 35.95
CA ILE A 34 -29.12 -3.60 35.34
C ILE A 34 -27.62 -3.38 35.21
N GLU A 35 -26.85 -3.77 36.25
CA GLU A 35 -25.40 -3.86 36.17
C GLU A 35 -25.02 -4.96 35.16
N GLU A 36 -24.79 -4.59 33.90
CA GLU A 36 -24.03 -5.45 32.98
C GLU A 36 -22.57 -5.49 33.43
N VAL A 37 -22.29 -6.39 34.37
CA VAL A 37 -20.95 -6.79 34.77
C VAL A 37 -20.25 -7.38 33.54
N THR A 38 -19.43 -6.57 32.87
CA THR A 38 -18.51 -7.06 31.84
C THR A 38 -17.40 -7.83 32.54
N GLN A 39 -17.63 -9.13 32.78
CA GLN A 39 -16.61 -10.01 33.32
C GLN A 39 -15.49 -10.17 32.28
N GLU A 40 -14.37 -9.50 32.51
CA GLU A 40 -13.14 -9.72 31.76
C GLU A 40 -12.75 -11.20 31.88
N GLN A 41 -12.82 -11.93 30.77
CA GLN A 41 -12.39 -13.33 30.76
C GLN A 41 -10.89 -13.40 31.03
N GLN A 42 -10.55 -13.83 32.25
CA GLN A 42 -9.19 -14.01 32.68
C GLN A 42 -8.63 -15.31 32.09
N TYR A 43 -7.73 -15.19 31.12
CA TYR A 43 -7.09 -16.35 30.48
C TYR A 43 -5.88 -16.83 31.29
N ASN A 44 -5.86 -18.10 31.70
CA ASN A 44 -4.68 -18.71 32.30
C ASN A 44 -3.60 -18.96 31.22
N LEU A 45 -2.46 -18.27 31.34
CA LEU A 45 -1.35 -18.32 30.40
C LEU A 45 -0.45 -19.58 30.54
N GLU A 46 -0.61 -20.38 31.59
CA GLU A 46 0.22 -21.57 31.88
C GLU A 46 0.12 -22.66 30.79
N ASN A 47 -0.99 -22.68 30.05
CA ASN A 47 -1.22 -23.65 28.96
C ASN A 47 -0.74 -23.16 27.59
N PHE A 48 -0.22 -21.93 27.49
CA PHE A 48 0.25 -21.37 26.22
C PHE A 48 1.64 -21.91 25.91
N LYS A 49 1.84 -22.36 24.66
CA LYS A 49 3.13 -22.82 24.17
C LYS A 49 3.77 -21.72 23.34
N ALA A 50 5.06 -21.48 23.57
CA ALA A 50 5.82 -20.53 22.76
C ALA A 50 5.79 -20.94 21.28
N SER A 51 5.64 -19.94 20.38
CA SER A 51 5.80 -20.19 18.96
C SER A 51 7.20 -20.74 18.68
N LYS A 52 7.26 -21.87 17.98
CA LYS A 52 8.53 -22.50 17.60
C LYS A 52 9.21 -21.82 16.41
N SER A 53 8.48 -20.97 15.68
CA SER A 53 9.02 -20.28 14.51
C SER A 53 10.06 -19.24 14.92
N LYS A 54 11.17 -19.21 14.20
CA LYS A 54 12.19 -18.15 14.33
C LYS A 54 12.16 -17.30 13.08
N GLN A 55 12.14 -15.98 13.25
CA GLN A 55 12.31 -15.06 12.13
C GLN A 55 13.73 -15.21 11.59
N LYS A 56 13.86 -15.59 10.32
CA LYS A 56 15.14 -15.59 9.61
C LYS A 56 15.23 -14.30 8.80
N SER A 57 16.28 -13.51 9.03
CA SER A 57 16.63 -12.46 8.07
C SER A 57 17.25 -13.13 6.85
N VAL A 58 16.74 -12.80 5.67
CA VAL A 58 17.34 -13.20 4.40
C VAL A 58 18.01 -11.97 3.82
N ILE A 59 19.33 -12.02 3.65
CA ILE A 59 20.07 -11.00 2.90
C ILE A 59 19.78 -11.27 1.42
N LYS A 60 18.98 -10.39 0.79
CA LYS A 60 18.75 -10.45 -0.65
C LYS A 60 19.89 -9.73 -1.37
N ILE A 61 20.77 -10.51 -1.99
CA ILE A 61 21.89 -10.02 -2.82
C ILE A 61 21.42 -9.35 -4.12
N ASN A 62 20.27 -9.77 -4.66
CA ASN A 62 19.60 -9.13 -5.79
C ASN A 62 18.27 -8.54 -5.32
N GLN A 63 18.22 -7.22 -5.09
CA GLN A 63 16.96 -6.53 -4.84
C GLN A 63 16.21 -6.35 -6.15
N GLY A 64 15.04 -6.98 -6.26
CA GLY A 64 14.15 -6.75 -7.39
C GLY A 64 13.80 -5.27 -7.56
N VAL A 65 13.89 -4.78 -8.79
CA VAL A 65 13.73 -3.38 -9.18
C VAL A 65 12.27 -3.02 -9.44
N ALA A 66 11.50 -3.96 -9.97
CA ALA A 66 10.07 -3.82 -10.20
C ALA A 66 9.36 -5.15 -9.90
N THR A 67 8.13 -5.08 -9.41
CA THR A 67 7.31 -6.25 -9.14
C THR A 67 5.90 -6.00 -9.61
N ILE A 68 5.43 -6.83 -10.53
CA ILE A 68 4.04 -6.86 -10.97
C ILE A 68 3.29 -7.83 -10.07
N ILE A 69 2.23 -7.33 -9.44
CA ILE A 69 1.34 -8.11 -8.58
C ILE A 69 0.01 -8.22 -9.31
N ASN A 70 -0.37 -9.44 -9.67
CA ASN A 70 -1.60 -9.74 -10.37
C ASN A 70 -2.43 -10.70 -9.52
N THR A 71 -3.30 -10.11 -8.67
CA THR A 71 -4.21 -10.89 -7.84
C THR A 71 -5.59 -10.26 -7.86
N GLU A 72 -6.62 -11.10 -8.00
CA GLU A 72 -8.00 -10.63 -8.00
C GLU A 72 -8.46 -10.13 -6.62
N LYS A 73 -7.93 -10.71 -5.53
CA LYS A 73 -8.35 -10.37 -4.15
C LYS A 73 -7.57 -9.21 -3.51
N SER A 74 -6.26 -9.10 -3.74
CA SER A 74 -5.42 -8.07 -3.10
C SER A 74 -5.25 -6.81 -3.96
N GLY A 75 -5.84 -6.80 -5.16
CA GLY A 75 -5.73 -5.72 -6.13
C GLY A 75 -4.46 -5.81 -6.98
N LYS A 76 -4.58 -5.42 -8.24
CA LYS A 76 -3.49 -5.42 -9.22
C LYS A 76 -2.66 -4.15 -9.09
N ARG A 77 -1.34 -4.31 -9.04
CA ARG A 77 -0.42 -3.18 -8.83
C ARG A 77 0.99 -3.48 -9.34
N ILE A 78 1.73 -2.41 -9.62
CA ILE A 78 3.17 -2.44 -9.91
C ILE A 78 3.89 -1.76 -8.77
N VAL A 79 4.95 -2.40 -8.27
CA VAL A 79 5.77 -1.89 -7.18
C VAL A 79 7.18 -1.70 -7.69
N PHE A 80 7.69 -0.47 -7.60
CA PHE A 80 9.08 -0.15 -7.87
C PHE A 80 9.89 -0.13 -6.59
N SER A 81 11.15 -0.55 -6.69
CA SER A 81 12.09 -0.55 -5.58
C SER A 81 12.44 0.88 -5.16
N ASN A 82 13.03 1.01 -3.97
CA ASN A 82 13.48 2.32 -3.50
C ASN A 82 14.49 2.94 -4.47
N ASN A 83 15.52 2.17 -4.82
CA ASN A 83 16.63 2.64 -5.65
C ASN A 83 16.15 3.19 -7.00
N VAL A 84 15.14 2.55 -7.61
CA VAL A 84 14.54 3.06 -8.85
C VAL A 84 13.84 4.40 -8.62
N MET A 85 13.03 4.52 -7.56
CA MET A 85 12.29 5.74 -7.29
C MET A 85 13.21 6.92 -6.89
N GLU A 86 14.26 6.66 -6.11
CA GLU A 86 15.28 7.65 -5.74
C GLU A 86 16.03 8.17 -6.97
N GLU A 87 16.46 7.28 -7.88
CA GLU A 87 17.12 7.67 -9.14
C GLU A 87 16.21 8.48 -10.06
N LEU A 88 14.90 8.23 -10.02
CA LEU A 88 13.91 9.02 -10.75
C LEU A 88 13.58 10.37 -10.07
N GLY A 89 14.09 10.64 -8.88
CA GLY A 89 13.81 11.86 -8.12
C GLY A 89 12.47 11.84 -7.38
N ASN A 90 11.89 10.67 -7.13
CA ASN A 90 10.61 10.47 -6.44
C ASN A 90 9.44 11.31 -6.99
N PRO A 91 9.14 11.25 -8.30
CA PRO A 91 8.08 12.04 -8.90
C PRO A 91 6.69 11.60 -8.39
N PRO A 92 5.70 12.50 -8.24
CA PRO A 92 4.37 12.14 -7.76
C PRO A 92 3.56 11.33 -8.78
N LYS A 93 3.90 11.46 -10.06
CA LYS A 93 3.30 10.75 -11.19
C LYS A 93 4.40 10.31 -12.15
N ILE A 94 4.19 9.18 -12.81
CA ILE A 94 5.08 8.67 -13.86
C ILE A 94 4.28 8.25 -15.08
N LEU A 95 5.00 8.16 -16.19
CA LEU A 95 4.55 7.56 -17.44
C LEU A 95 5.23 6.19 -17.56
N ILE A 96 4.54 5.27 -18.23
CA ILE A 96 5.05 3.94 -18.56
C ILE A 96 4.90 3.75 -20.07
N SER A 97 6.00 3.42 -20.74
CA SER A 97 6.01 3.01 -22.14
C SER A 97 6.65 1.64 -22.27
N CYS A 98 6.24 0.85 -23.26
CA CYS A 98 6.67 -0.53 -23.43
C CYS A 98 7.42 -0.72 -24.75
N SER A 99 8.30 -1.72 -24.76
CA SER A 99 9.00 -2.25 -25.94
C SER A 99 8.94 -3.78 -25.89
N ASP A 100 9.54 -4.49 -26.85
CA ASP A 100 9.41 -5.95 -26.93
C ASP A 100 9.89 -6.69 -25.67
N ASN A 101 10.92 -6.18 -24.98
CA ASN A 101 11.54 -6.84 -23.82
C ASN A 101 11.85 -5.91 -22.65
N ALA A 102 11.33 -4.67 -22.66
CA ALA A 102 11.63 -3.71 -21.61
C ALA A 102 10.51 -2.69 -21.40
N ILE A 103 10.40 -2.23 -20.16
CA ILE A 103 9.49 -1.16 -19.74
C ILE A 103 10.30 0.09 -19.43
N ALA A 104 9.94 1.20 -20.06
CA ALA A 104 10.47 2.53 -19.74
C ALA A 104 9.55 3.23 -18.73
N VAL A 105 10.14 3.79 -17.68
CA VAL A 105 9.45 4.47 -16.59
C VAL A 105 10.12 5.80 -16.28
N GLY A 106 9.37 6.89 -16.27
CA GLY A 106 9.90 8.21 -15.96
C GLY A 106 8.82 9.27 -15.77
N GLU A 107 9.20 10.46 -15.31
CA GLU A 107 8.28 11.60 -15.21
C GLU A 107 7.85 12.10 -16.59
N ARG A 108 8.76 12.00 -17.58
CA ARG A 108 8.53 12.33 -18.99
C ARG A 108 8.97 11.20 -19.89
N LEU A 109 8.16 10.90 -20.91
CA LEU A 109 8.45 9.92 -21.95
C LEU A 109 7.92 10.45 -23.30
N PRO A 110 8.54 10.07 -24.44
CA PRO A 110 8.04 10.42 -25.77
C PRO A 110 6.61 9.94 -25.99
N ASP A 111 5.79 10.76 -26.65
CA ASP A 111 4.44 10.44 -27.13
C ASP A 111 3.49 9.80 -26.09
N ASN A 112 3.72 10.06 -24.80
CA ASN A 112 2.95 9.46 -23.71
C ASN A 112 2.32 10.53 -22.81
N GLN A 113 1.00 10.48 -22.68
CA GLN A 113 0.23 11.40 -21.83
C GLN A 113 -0.53 10.66 -20.71
N ASN A 114 -0.31 9.35 -20.54
CA ASN A 114 -1.00 8.54 -19.55
C ASN A 114 -0.32 8.61 -18.17
N PHE A 115 -0.51 9.73 -17.48
CA PHE A 115 0.10 9.95 -16.17
C PHE A 115 -0.51 9.06 -15.08
N LEU A 116 0.32 8.18 -14.52
CA LEU A 116 -0.05 7.26 -13.45
C LEU A 116 0.37 7.84 -12.10
N SER A 117 -0.56 7.91 -11.15
CA SER A 117 -0.28 8.43 -9.81
C SER A 117 0.39 7.36 -8.94
N ILE A 118 1.47 7.75 -8.27
CA ILE A 118 2.23 6.85 -7.40
C ILE A 118 1.78 6.99 -5.95
N LYS A 119 1.63 5.85 -5.27
CA LYS A 119 1.50 5.76 -3.83
C LYS A 119 2.82 5.33 -3.22
N TYR A 120 3.42 6.23 -2.45
CA TYR A 120 4.65 5.94 -1.73
C TYR A 120 4.37 5.26 -0.39
N SER A 121 5.08 4.17 -0.14
CA SER A 121 5.14 3.54 1.18
C SER A 121 6.60 3.45 1.59
N LYS A 122 6.98 4.19 2.64
CA LYS A 122 8.36 4.55 2.95
C LYS A 122 9.00 5.23 1.74
N THR A 123 9.67 4.47 0.91
CA THR A 123 10.39 4.94 -0.27
C THR A 123 10.13 4.09 -1.53
N LYS A 124 9.26 3.07 -1.44
CA LYS A 124 8.82 2.29 -2.60
C LYS A 124 7.64 2.99 -3.28
N GLY A 125 7.67 3.05 -4.60
CA GLY A 125 6.58 3.56 -5.42
C GLY A 125 5.62 2.44 -5.79
N THR A 126 4.33 2.61 -5.55
CA THR A 126 3.29 1.65 -5.97
C THR A 126 2.27 2.32 -6.88
N ILE A 127 2.00 1.71 -8.03
CA ILE A 127 0.90 2.08 -8.92
C ILE A 127 -0.21 1.05 -8.81
N TYR A 128 -1.41 1.50 -8.48
CA TYR A 128 -2.62 0.67 -8.50
C TYR A 128 -3.34 0.89 -9.83
N SER A 129 -3.16 -0.04 -10.76
CA SER A 129 -3.87 0.00 -12.05
C SER A 129 -4.04 -1.42 -12.59
N ALA A 130 -5.28 -1.89 -12.65
CA ALA A 130 -5.60 -3.18 -13.25
C ALA A 130 -5.36 -3.18 -14.77
N GLY A 131 -5.67 -2.06 -15.44
CA GLY A 131 -5.47 -1.92 -16.89
C GLY A 131 -4.01 -2.11 -17.29
N ILE A 132 -3.10 -1.38 -16.65
CA ILE A 132 -1.66 -1.50 -16.95
C ILE A 132 -1.15 -2.90 -16.58
N VAL A 133 -1.56 -3.47 -15.45
CA VAL A 133 -1.12 -4.83 -15.09
C VAL A 133 -1.58 -5.87 -16.12
N ASN A 134 -2.82 -5.79 -16.59
CA ASN A 134 -3.33 -6.70 -17.62
C ASN A 134 -2.59 -6.47 -18.95
N GLU A 135 -2.39 -5.22 -19.38
CA GLU A 135 -1.65 -4.86 -20.60
C GLU A 135 -0.23 -5.44 -20.58
N LEU A 136 0.52 -5.25 -19.50
CA LEU A 136 1.87 -5.81 -19.35
C LEU A 136 1.85 -7.34 -19.30
N THR A 137 0.85 -7.93 -18.65
CA THR A 137 0.71 -9.39 -18.56
C THR A 137 0.48 -10.00 -19.94
N GLU A 138 -0.39 -9.40 -20.74
CA GLU A 138 -0.71 -9.84 -22.10
C GLU A 138 0.49 -9.62 -23.05
N MET A 139 1.10 -8.43 -23.01
CA MET A 139 2.21 -8.04 -23.89
C MET A 139 3.43 -8.95 -23.70
N TYR A 140 3.82 -9.22 -22.46
CA TYR A 140 5.00 -10.03 -22.14
C TYR A 140 4.68 -11.49 -21.80
N GLN A 141 3.44 -11.93 -21.99
CA GLN A 141 2.98 -13.30 -21.73
C GLN A 141 3.34 -13.81 -20.32
N LEU A 142 3.15 -12.94 -19.32
CA LEU A 142 3.54 -13.23 -17.94
C LEU A 142 2.59 -14.27 -17.29
N ASP A 143 3.15 -15.38 -16.79
CA ASP A 143 2.35 -16.45 -16.16
C ASP A 143 2.20 -16.27 -14.64
N PHE A 144 0.96 -16.02 -14.21
CA PHE A 144 0.54 -15.92 -12.80
C PHE A 144 -0.27 -17.12 -12.30
N SER A 145 -0.34 -18.22 -13.06
CA SER A 145 -1.14 -19.40 -12.71
C SER A 145 -0.83 -19.99 -11.32
N ASN A 146 0.45 -19.99 -10.94
CA ASN A 146 0.96 -20.54 -9.69
C ASN A 146 1.61 -19.50 -8.76
N ARG A 147 1.51 -18.22 -9.10
CA ARG A 147 2.20 -17.14 -8.39
C ARG A 147 1.38 -15.87 -8.39
N THR A 148 1.51 -15.08 -7.33
CA THR A 148 0.79 -13.79 -7.19
C THR A 148 1.58 -12.60 -7.74
N SER A 149 2.89 -12.77 -7.93
CA SER A 149 3.77 -11.71 -8.37
C SER A 149 4.96 -12.22 -9.19
N ILE A 150 5.44 -11.37 -10.09
CA ILE A 150 6.69 -11.56 -10.82
C ILE A 150 7.57 -10.34 -10.54
N THR A 151 8.85 -10.58 -10.27
CA THR A 151 9.81 -9.55 -9.87
C THR A 151 10.97 -9.53 -10.87
N PHE A 152 11.18 -8.37 -11.48
CA PHE A 152 12.29 -8.09 -12.38
C PHE A 152 13.45 -7.51 -11.58
N SER A 153 14.69 -7.81 -12.00
CA SER A 153 15.89 -7.44 -11.25
C SER A 153 16.81 -6.49 -12.01
N GLU A 154 16.66 -6.36 -13.33
CA GLU A 154 17.55 -5.57 -14.17
C GLU A 154 16.97 -4.18 -14.46
N VAL A 155 17.79 -3.15 -14.26
CA VAL A 155 17.45 -1.77 -14.61
C VAL A 155 18.65 -1.05 -15.20
N ASN A 156 18.43 -0.31 -16.27
CA ASN A 156 19.34 0.66 -16.84
C ASN A 156 18.73 2.06 -16.77
N TYR A 157 19.55 3.10 -16.83
CA TYR A 157 19.08 4.48 -16.75
C TYR A 157 19.50 5.28 -17.98
N THR A 158 18.58 6.10 -18.48
CA THR A 158 18.81 7.06 -19.55
C THR A 158 18.22 8.42 -19.18
N THR A 159 18.32 9.39 -20.07
CA THR A 159 17.79 10.74 -19.89
C THR A 159 16.97 11.18 -21.09
N TYR A 160 15.81 11.78 -20.84
CA TYR A 160 14.94 12.38 -21.85
C TYR A 160 14.50 13.78 -21.38
N GLU A 161 14.74 14.83 -22.18
CA GLU A 161 14.45 16.23 -21.81
C GLU A 161 14.99 16.65 -20.42
N ASN A 162 16.18 16.16 -20.04
CA ASN A 162 16.80 16.33 -18.72
C ASN A 162 16.11 15.60 -17.55
N TYR A 163 15.14 14.73 -17.80
CA TYR A 163 14.54 13.84 -16.80
C TYR A 163 15.16 12.46 -16.89
N LYS A 164 15.43 11.84 -15.74
CA LYS A 164 15.88 10.45 -15.65
C LYS A 164 14.74 9.50 -16.05
N VAL A 165 15.11 8.47 -16.78
CA VAL A 165 14.20 7.39 -17.21
C VAL A 165 14.85 6.06 -16.83
N ALA A 166 14.09 5.20 -16.17
CA ALA A 166 14.48 3.83 -15.84
C ALA A 166 13.98 2.88 -16.94
N ILE A 167 14.86 2.02 -17.42
CA ILE A 167 14.59 0.98 -18.42
C ILE A 167 14.73 -0.36 -17.70
N ILE A 168 13.61 -1.04 -17.48
CA ILE A 168 13.54 -2.32 -16.75
C ILE A 168 13.41 -3.44 -17.76
N THR A 169 14.35 -4.38 -17.76
CA THR A 169 14.31 -5.58 -18.62
C THR A 169 13.25 -6.55 -18.12
N ILE A 170 12.52 -7.17 -19.05
CA ILE A 170 11.54 -8.22 -18.80
C ILE A 170 12.10 -9.55 -19.30
N ASP A 171 12.23 -10.52 -18.41
CA ASP A 171 12.81 -11.85 -18.61
C ASP A 171 11.84 -13.01 -18.27
#